data_AF-A0A4Y2KCS9-F1
#
_entry.id   AF-A0A4Y2KCS9-F1
#
_cell.length_a   1.000
_cell.length_b   1.000
_cell.length_c   1.000
_cell.angle_alpha   90.00
_cell.angle_beta   90.00
_cell.angle_gamma   90.00
#
_symmetry.space_group_name_H-M   'P 1'
#
loop_
_entity.id
_entity.type
_entity.pdbx_description
1 polymer ?
#
loop_
_entity_poly.entity_id
_entity_poly.type
_entity_poly.pdbx_seq_one_letter_code
_entity_poly.pdbx_strand_id
1 'polypeptide(L)'
;MNPSARNIRTLFVCNNTTRQMMSQLIAYEPLMLFVEEIIDYSLRQNNLLNWNPAMNLEYLRLQHADKRYFDDRIGEAIGHSCTERAAINSALKLGFDENSWLTLDPENARERLIEYLGLMLNHDQVNIDLAVFQLFSFGCYVGRAAMKRRLNGLTNEVVQALVRTCCVHFPYEKQYVEFLTYAESYNSAHHGMHSQHDERF
;
A
#
# COMPACT_ATOMS: atom_id res chain seq x y z
N MET A 1 22.56 -44.58 -35.69
CA MET A 1 22.27 -44.59 -34.25
C MET A 1 23.05 -43.46 -33.59
N ASN A 2 22.35 -42.52 -32.99
CA ASN A 2 22.87 -41.30 -32.36
C ASN A 2 23.32 -41.64 -30.92
N PRO A 3 24.38 -41.00 -30.39
CA PRO A 3 24.08 -40.08 -29.29
C PRO A 3 24.92 -38.79 -29.32
N SER A 4 24.18 -37.70 -29.29
CA SER A 4 24.58 -36.37 -28.86
C SER A 4 24.94 -36.38 -27.36
N ALA A 5 26.11 -35.87 -27.01
CA ALA A 5 26.43 -35.45 -25.64
C ALA A 5 27.22 -34.13 -25.68
N ARG A 6 26.50 -33.03 -25.91
CA ARG A 6 26.92 -31.71 -25.41
C ARG A 6 26.82 -31.75 -23.89
N ASN A 7 27.92 -31.50 -23.19
CA ASN A 7 27.86 -31.12 -21.79
C ASN A 7 28.66 -29.83 -21.60
N ILE A 8 27.93 -28.73 -21.75
CA ILE A 8 28.34 -27.36 -21.44
C ILE A 8 28.46 -27.29 -19.92
N ARG A 9 29.69 -27.37 -19.39
CA ARG A 9 29.98 -26.94 -18.03
C ARG A 9 30.02 -25.41 -18.00
N THR A 10 28.84 -24.79 -18.00
CA THR A 10 28.65 -23.46 -17.42
C THR A 10 28.25 -23.68 -15.98
N LEU A 11 29.24 -23.88 -15.10
CA LEU A 11 29.00 -23.77 -13.67
C LEU A 11 28.87 -22.27 -13.36
N PHE A 12 27.62 -21.87 -13.18
CA PHE A 12 27.19 -20.63 -12.55
C PHE A 12 27.98 -20.42 -11.24
N VAL A 13 29.01 -19.59 -11.31
CA VAL A 13 29.49 -18.83 -10.15
C VAL A 13 28.90 -17.44 -10.35
N CYS A 14 27.65 -17.28 -9.97
CA CYS A 14 27.00 -15.97 -9.93
C CYS A 14 26.31 -15.82 -8.57
N ASN A 15 26.99 -15.07 -7.70
CA ASN A 15 26.43 -14.21 -6.67
C ASN A 15 25.65 -14.87 -5.51
N ASN A 16 26.37 -15.56 -4.63
CA ASN A 16 25.93 -15.82 -3.25
C ASN A 16 26.34 -14.71 -2.26
N THR A 17 26.74 -13.52 -2.74
CA THR A 17 27.23 -12.41 -1.88
C THR A 17 26.19 -11.33 -1.61
N THR A 18 24.96 -11.46 -2.14
CA THR A 18 23.90 -10.47 -1.93
C THR A 18 22.61 -11.15 -1.47
N ARG A 19 22.43 -11.27 -0.15
CA ARG A 19 21.13 -11.30 0.59
C ARG A 19 21.25 -12.09 1.91
N GLN A 20 22.10 -11.60 2.79
CA GLN A 20 21.85 -11.67 4.23
C GLN A 20 21.89 -10.23 4.78
N MET A 21 21.05 -9.35 4.23
CA MET A 21 20.60 -8.22 5.05
C MET A 21 19.64 -8.84 6.05
N MET A 22 20.03 -8.88 7.32
CA MET A 22 19.09 -9.22 8.39
C MET A 22 17.89 -8.29 8.25
N SER A 23 16.73 -8.88 7.99
CA SER A 23 15.48 -8.17 7.83
C SER A 23 15.14 -7.53 9.18
N GLN A 24 15.47 -6.25 9.36
CA GLN A 24 15.17 -5.52 10.59
C GLN A 24 13.68 -5.24 10.66
N LEU A 25 13.11 -5.28 11.88
CA LEU A 25 11.75 -4.84 12.10
C LEU A 25 11.64 -3.35 11.76
N ILE A 26 10.58 -2.94 11.07
CA ILE A 26 10.33 -1.52 10.83
C ILE A 26 9.99 -0.85 12.16
N ALA A 27 10.62 0.29 12.43
CA ALA A 27 10.25 1.11 13.58
C ALA A 27 8.87 1.75 13.37
N TYR A 28 8.10 1.89 14.44
CA TYR A 28 6.74 2.41 14.39
C TYR A 28 6.63 3.80 13.77
N GLU A 29 7.52 4.73 14.13
CA GLU A 29 7.47 6.11 13.63
C GLU A 29 7.72 6.23 12.12
N PRO A 30 8.77 5.60 11.53
CA PRO A 30 8.91 5.53 10.07
C PRO A 30 7.72 4.88 9.35
N LEU A 31 7.12 3.84 9.92
CA LEU A 31 5.91 3.22 9.36
C LEU A 31 4.71 4.18 9.40
N MET A 32 4.52 4.89 10.52
CA MET A 32 3.48 5.89 10.65
C MET A 32 3.66 7.00 9.62
N LEU A 33 4.88 7.53 9.46
CA LEU A 33 5.20 8.53 8.45
C LEU A 33 4.82 8.02 7.05
N PHE A 34 5.25 6.81 6.69
CA PHE A 34 4.91 6.20 5.41
C PHE A 34 3.39 6.13 5.14
N VAL A 35 2.60 5.69 6.13
CA VAL A 35 1.15 5.58 6.01
C VAL A 35 0.47 6.95 5.94
N GLU A 36 0.89 7.91 6.78
CA GLU A 36 0.34 9.27 6.74
C GLU A 36 0.64 9.96 5.41
N GLU A 37 1.82 9.73 4.81
CA GLU A 37 2.17 10.28 3.50
C GLU A 37 1.31 9.70 2.36
N ILE A 38 0.98 8.40 2.42
CA ILE A 38 0.03 7.78 1.49
C ILE A 38 -1.35 8.44 1.58
N ILE A 39 -1.86 8.62 2.81
CA ILE A 39 -3.18 9.23 3.03
C ILE A 39 -3.16 10.69 2.59
N ASP A 40 -2.14 11.47 2.98
CA ASP A 40 -1.96 12.87 2.55
C ASP A 40 -1.96 13.00 1.02
N TYR A 41 -1.16 12.16 0.34
CA TYR A 41 -1.11 12.14 -1.12
C TYR A 41 -2.50 11.91 -1.73
N SER A 42 -3.21 10.87 -1.27
CA SER A 42 -4.56 10.55 -1.73
C SER A 42 -5.56 11.69 -1.53
N LEU A 43 -5.51 12.36 -0.37
CA LEU A 43 -6.39 13.48 -0.05
C LEU A 43 -6.10 14.69 -0.95
N ARG A 44 -4.82 15.03 -1.16
CA ARG A 44 -4.39 16.13 -2.05
C ARG A 44 -4.83 15.90 -3.49
N GLN A 45 -4.65 14.70 -4.03
CA GLN A 45 -5.10 14.35 -5.38
C GLN A 45 -6.62 14.49 -5.57
N ASN A 46 -7.39 14.49 -4.48
CA ASN A 46 -8.85 14.63 -4.48
C ASN A 46 -9.32 16.01 -3.98
N ASN A 47 -8.44 17.00 -3.85
CA ASN A 47 -8.73 18.34 -3.33
C ASN A 47 -9.40 18.33 -1.92
N LEU A 48 -9.15 17.29 -1.12
CA LEU A 48 -9.62 17.17 0.25
C LEU A 48 -8.59 17.77 1.19
N LEU A 49 -8.54 19.09 1.20
CA LEU A 49 -7.61 19.87 2.01
C LEU A 49 -8.11 19.97 3.46
N ASN A 50 -7.21 20.26 4.40
CA ASN A 50 -7.46 20.45 5.84
C ASN A 50 -7.61 19.18 6.68
N TRP A 51 -7.06 18.05 6.25
CA TRP A 51 -6.82 16.95 7.18
C TRP A 51 -5.76 17.36 8.21
N ASN A 52 -6.06 17.12 9.49
CA ASN A 52 -5.10 17.32 10.58
C ASN A 52 -4.54 15.96 11.02
N PRO A 53 -3.33 15.58 10.57
CA PRO A 53 -2.74 14.29 10.90
C PRO A 53 -2.54 14.14 12.41
N ALA A 54 -2.49 12.90 12.89
CA ALA A 54 -2.31 12.61 14.30
C ALA A 54 -0.91 13.04 14.78
N MET A 55 0.08 12.99 13.89
CA MET A 55 1.42 13.48 14.13
C MET A 55 1.79 14.62 13.18
N ASN A 56 2.73 15.47 13.62
CA ASN A 56 3.28 16.50 12.75
C ASN A 56 4.20 15.84 11.70
N LEU A 57 3.72 15.73 10.47
CA LEU A 57 4.44 15.15 9.34
C LEU A 57 5.80 15.81 9.08
N GLU A 58 5.89 17.13 9.19
CA GLU A 58 7.17 17.84 8.98
C GLU A 58 8.19 17.46 10.05
N TYR A 59 7.75 17.33 11.30
CA TYR A 59 8.60 16.88 12.39
C TYR A 59 9.11 15.45 12.14
N LEU A 60 8.22 14.51 11.77
CA LEU A 60 8.62 13.12 11.48
C LEU A 60 9.59 13.03 10.30
N ARG A 61 9.37 13.81 9.23
CA ARG A 61 10.26 13.88 8.07
C ARG A 61 11.66 14.36 8.43
N LEU A 62 11.79 15.24 9.42
CA LEU A 62 13.08 15.74 9.91
C LEU A 62 13.78 14.71 10.79
N GLN A 63 13.04 14.02 11.67
CA GLN A 63 13.61 13.00 12.57
C GLN A 63 14.08 11.75 11.82
N HIS A 64 13.36 11.37 10.75
CA HIS A 64 13.57 10.14 9.99
C HIS A 64 13.96 10.43 8.54
N ALA A 65 14.83 11.42 8.33
CA ALA A 65 15.21 11.88 6.99
C ALA A 65 15.88 10.78 6.13
N ASP A 66 16.55 9.83 6.76
CA ASP A 66 17.19 8.66 6.15
C ASP A 66 16.21 7.49 5.90
N LYS A 67 14.99 7.54 6.45
CA LYS A 67 13.99 6.47 6.40
C LYS A 67 12.71 6.91 5.70
N ARG A 68 12.85 7.47 4.50
CA ARG A 68 11.74 7.83 3.63
C ARG A 68 11.40 6.66 2.69
N TYR A 69 10.29 5.99 2.96
CA TYR A 69 9.81 4.88 2.14
C TYR A 69 8.76 5.29 1.11
N PHE A 70 8.09 6.44 1.30
CA PHE A 70 7.07 6.91 0.38
C PHE A 70 7.68 7.68 -0.79
N ASP A 71 7.08 7.50 -1.96
CA ASP A 71 7.38 8.20 -3.21
C ASP A 71 6.07 8.40 -3.98
N ASP A 72 5.95 9.48 -4.74
CA ASP A 72 4.71 9.79 -5.48
C ASP A 72 4.33 8.66 -6.46
N ARG A 73 5.30 7.90 -7.00
CA ARG A 73 5.02 6.72 -7.84
C ARG A 73 4.25 5.63 -7.08
N ILE A 74 4.54 5.45 -5.79
CA ILE A 74 3.76 4.56 -4.91
C ILE A 74 2.34 5.11 -4.75
N GLY A 75 2.22 6.42 -4.53
CA GLY A 75 0.93 7.11 -4.47
C GLY A 75 0.10 6.93 -5.75
N GLU A 76 0.72 7.03 -6.92
CA GLU A 76 0.09 6.77 -8.22
C GLU A 76 -0.42 5.33 -8.35
N ALA A 77 0.40 4.34 -7.99
CA ALA A 77 0.00 2.92 -8.09
C ALA A 77 -1.18 2.60 -7.15
N ILE A 78 -1.15 3.13 -5.94
CA ILE A 78 -2.22 2.99 -4.93
C ILE A 78 -3.49 3.72 -5.38
N GLY A 79 -3.35 4.95 -5.89
CA GLY A 79 -4.45 5.80 -6.34
C GLY A 79 -4.99 5.44 -7.73
N HIS A 80 -4.37 4.49 -8.43
CA HIS A 80 -4.80 4.09 -9.76
C HIS A 80 -6.21 3.49 -9.74
N SER A 81 -7.05 3.86 -10.71
CA SER A 81 -8.47 3.50 -10.72
C SER A 81 -8.73 1.99 -10.72
N CYS A 82 -7.84 1.19 -11.32
CA CYS A 82 -7.93 -0.28 -11.29
C CYS A 82 -7.64 -0.83 -9.89
N THR A 83 -6.61 -0.33 -9.21
CA THR A 83 -6.27 -0.71 -7.82
C THR A 83 -7.43 -0.38 -6.89
N GLU A 84 -7.94 0.85 -6.99
CA GLU A 84 -9.05 1.33 -6.16
C GLU A 84 -10.32 0.50 -6.37
N ARG A 85 -10.71 0.27 -7.63
CA ARG A 85 -11.88 -0.55 -7.94
C ARG A 85 -11.73 -1.97 -7.41
N ALA A 86 -10.56 -2.58 -7.56
CA ALA A 86 -10.31 -3.92 -7.04
C ALA A 86 -10.42 -3.95 -5.52
N ALA A 87 -9.81 -2.98 -4.84
CA ALA A 87 -9.83 -2.84 -3.39
C ALA A 87 -11.26 -2.68 -2.83
N ILE A 88 -12.04 -1.78 -3.41
CA ILE A 88 -13.46 -1.57 -3.04
C ILE A 88 -14.27 -2.85 -3.29
N ASN A 89 -14.09 -3.51 -4.44
CA ASN A 89 -14.80 -4.75 -4.75
C ASN A 89 -14.47 -5.87 -3.76
N SER A 90 -13.20 -6.01 -3.35
CA SER A 90 -12.80 -6.99 -2.33
C SER A 90 -13.46 -6.67 -0.98
N ALA A 91 -13.44 -5.41 -0.54
CA ALA A 91 -14.09 -5.00 0.71
C ALA A 91 -15.62 -5.24 0.68
N LEU A 92 -16.30 -4.89 -0.41
CA LEU A 92 -17.74 -5.12 -0.58
C LEU A 92 -18.10 -6.62 -0.55
N LYS A 93 -17.29 -7.47 -1.19
CA LYS A 93 -17.49 -8.93 -1.14
C LYS A 93 -17.35 -9.51 0.26
N LEU A 94 -16.48 -8.91 1.07
CA LEU A 94 -16.31 -9.26 2.48
C LEU A 94 -17.43 -8.66 3.37
N GLY A 95 -18.31 -7.83 2.81
CA GLY A 95 -19.46 -7.24 3.51
C GLY A 95 -19.16 -5.90 4.16
N PHE A 96 -18.10 -5.18 3.76
CA PHE A 96 -17.83 -3.83 4.26
C PHE A 96 -18.93 -2.88 3.78
N ASP A 97 -19.57 -2.18 4.71
CA ASP A 97 -20.52 -1.12 4.43
C ASP A 97 -19.96 0.22 4.90
N GLU A 98 -19.60 1.08 3.94
CA GLU A 98 -19.07 2.41 4.20
C GLU A 98 -20.04 3.25 5.06
N ASN A 99 -21.33 3.19 4.78
CA ASN A 99 -22.30 4.04 5.49
C ASN A 99 -22.42 3.61 6.95
N SER A 100 -22.45 2.29 7.20
CA SER A 100 -22.41 1.77 8.56
C SER A 100 -21.09 2.07 9.25
N TRP A 101 -19.96 2.08 8.54
CA TRP A 101 -18.65 2.36 9.13
C TRP A 101 -18.52 3.84 9.54
N LEU A 102 -19.02 4.76 8.70
CA LEU A 102 -18.98 6.21 8.94
C LEU A 102 -19.83 6.67 10.14
N THR A 103 -20.72 5.84 10.67
CA THR A 103 -21.55 6.15 11.85
C THR A 103 -20.99 5.61 13.15
N LEU A 104 -19.92 4.82 13.10
CA LEU A 104 -19.25 4.29 14.28
C LEU A 104 -18.46 5.39 15.00
N ASP A 105 -18.30 5.23 16.30
CA ASP A 105 -17.28 5.98 17.03
C ASP A 105 -15.86 5.60 16.57
N PRO A 106 -14.85 6.46 16.77
CA PRO A 106 -13.50 6.26 16.24
C PRO A 106 -12.87 4.92 16.60
N GLU A 107 -13.01 4.46 17.83
CA GLU A 107 -12.40 3.21 18.28
C GLU A 107 -13.03 2.01 17.58
N ASN A 108 -14.35 1.93 17.54
CA ASN A 108 -15.05 0.85 16.84
C ASN A 108 -14.83 0.90 15.32
N ALA A 109 -14.73 2.10 14.74
CA ALA A 109 -14.38 2.27 13.33
C ALA A 109 -12.99 1.71 13.03
N ARG A 110 -12.01 1.96 13.89
CA ARG A 110 -10.65 1.42 13.76
C ARG A 110 -10.63 -0.09 13.83
N GLU A 111 -11.19 -0.69 14.88
CA GLU A 111 -11.14 -2.15 15.06
C GLU A 111 -11.87 -2.87 13.91
N ARG A 112 -13.03 -2.35 13.48
CA ARG A 112 -13.73 -2.89 12.32
C ARG A 112 -12.90 -2.78 11.05
N LEU A 113 -12.23 -1.64 10.82
CA LEU A 113 -11.37 -1.50 9.65
C LEU A 113 -10.18 -2.47 9.68
N ILE A 114 -9.53 -2.66 10.84
CA ILE A 114 -8.45 -3.64 11.01
C ILE A 114 -8.91 -5.04 10.62
N GLU A 115 -10.10 -5.46 11.07
CA GLU A 115 -10.69 -6.75 10.72
C GLU A 115 -10.80 -6.93 9.20
N TYR A 116 -11.40 -5.96 8.49
CA TYR A 116 -11.56 -6.02 7.04
C TYR A 116 -10.22 -6.00 6.29
N LEU A 117 -9.27 -5.18 6.73
CA LEU A 117 -7.94 -5.16 6.13
C LEU A 117 -7.23 -6.51 6.27
N GLY A 118 -7.35 -7.16 7.44
CA GLY A 118 -6.84 -8.52 7.65
C GLY A 118 -7.53 -9.55 6.77
N LEU A 119 -8.86 -9.47 6.61
CA LEU A 119 -9.61 -10.36 5.72
C LEU A 119 -9.20 -10.18 4.25
N MET A 120 -9.00 -8.94 3.79
CA MET A 120 -8.55 -8.65 2.41
C MET A 120 -7.19 -9.30 2.13
N LEU A 121 -6.23 -9.17 3.04
CA LEU A 121 -4.91 -9.80 2.90
C LEU A 121 -4.98 -11.34 2.87
N ASN A 122 -5.90 -11.93 3.62
CA ASN A 122 -6.08 -13.38 3.66
C ASN A 122 -6.87 -13.93 2.46
N HIS A 123 -7.73 -13.13 1.86
CA HIS A 123 -8.53 -13.53 0.70
C HIS A 123 -7.71 -13.53 -0.60
N ASP A 124 -6.84 -12.54 -0.79
CA ASP A 124 -6.14 -12.30 -2.05
C ASP A 124 -4.69 -12.83 -2.08
N GLN A 125 -4.44 -13.99 -1.43
CA GLN A 125 -3.11 -14.61 -1.27
C GLN A 125 -2.38 -14.98 -2.57
N VAL A 126 -3.02 -14.86 -3.73
CA VAL A 126 -2.41 -15.22 -5.03
C VAL A 126 -1.34 -14.21 -5.44
N ASN A 127 -1.43 -12.95 -5.01
CA ASN A 127 -0.41 -11.94 -5.30
C ASN A 127 -0.31 -10.93 -4.14
N ILE A 128 0.64 -11.17 -3.23
CA ILE A 128 0.84 -10.36 -2.03
C ILE A 128 1.21 -8.89 -2.35
N ASP A 129 1.93 -8.65 -3.44
CA ASP A 129 2.34 -7.31 -3.86
C ASP A 129 1.12 -6.51 -4.36
N LEU A 130 0.17 -7.16 -5.02
CA LEU A 130 -1.09 -6.51 -5.40
C LEU A 130 -1.99 -6.29 -4.18
N ALA A 131 -2.04 -7.26 -3.27
CA ALA A 131 -2.87 -7.18 -2.06
C ALA A 131 -2.44 -6.00 -1.17
N VAL A 132 -1.14 -5.68 -1.09
CA VAL A 132 -0.67 -4.54 -0.29
C VAL A 132 -1.09 -3.19 -0.89
N PHE A 133 -1.05 -3.03 -2.21
CA PHE A 133 -1.55 -1.81 -2.85
C PHE A 133 -3.06 -1.69 -2.74
N GLN A 134 -3.79 -2.79 -2.81
CA GLN A 134 -5.24 -2.78 -2.55
C GLN A 134 -5.56 -2.42 -1.10
N LEU A 135 -4.79 -2.91 -0.13
CA LEU A 135 -4.92 -2.52 1.28
C LEU A 135 -4.79 -1.00 1.46
N PHE A 136 -3.73 -0.41 0.91
CA PHE A 136 -3.55 1.04 1.01
C PHE A 136 -4.60 1.81 0.19
N SER A 137 -4.97 1.29 -0.98
CA SER A 137 -5.98 1.92 -1.83
C SER A 137 -7.36 1.95 -1.17
N PHE A 138 -7.73 0.86 -0.48
CA PHE A 138 -8.94 0.82 0.34
C PHE A 138 -8.87 1.79 1.52
N GLY A 139 -7.74 1.84 2.23
CA GLY A 139 -7.50 2.84 3.27
C GLY A 139 -7.67 4.27 2.76
N CYS A 140 -7.05 4.60 1.62
CA CYS A 140 -7.23 5.87 0.93
C CYS A 140 -8.70 6.17 0.60
N TYR A 141 -9.43 5.18 0.08
CA TYR A 141 -10.85 5.30 -0.23
C TYR A 141 -11.69 5.66 1.01
N VAL A 142 -11.57 4.89 2.10
CA VAL A 142 -12.35 5.16 3.33
C VAL A 142 -11.91 6.45 4.03
N GLY A 143 -10.62 6.78 3.98
CA GLY A 143 -10.08 8.05 4.49
C GLY A 143 -10.67 9.25 3.75
N ARG A 144 -10.80 9.17 2.42
CA ARG A 144 -11.49 10.18 1.61
C ARG A 144 -12.98 10.27 1.94
N ALA A 145 -13.66 9.13 2.13
CA ALA A 145 -15.07 9.10 2.51
C ALA A 145 -15.31 9.84 3.84
N ALA A 146 -14.47 9.58 4.84
CA ALA A 146 -14.49 10.29 6.13
C ALA A 146 -14.25 11.80 5.97
N MET A 147 -13.24 12.19 5.18
CA MET A 147 -12.94 13.60 4.92
C MET A 147 -14.09 14.33 4.22
N LYS A 148 -14.75 13.71 3.24
CA LYS A 148 -15.94 14.27 2.57
C LYS A 148 -17.09 14.55 3.55
N ARG A 149 -17.16 13.80 4.66
CA ARG A 149 -18.14 13.98 5.76
C ARG A 149 -17.62 14.90 6.89
N ARG A 150 -16.42 15.48 6.74
CA ARG A 150 -15.72 16.30 7.76
C ARG A 150 -15.40 15.54 9.04
N LEU A 151 -15.22 14.22 8.94
CA LEU A 151 -14.90 13.34 10.06
C LEU A 151 -13.38 13.11 10.15
N ASN A 152 -12.61 14.18 10.39
CA ASN A 152 -11.14 14.13 10.46
C ASN A 152 -10.61 13.06 11.43
N GLY A 153 -11.31 12.85 12.56
CA GLY A 153 -10.95 11.82 13.53
C GLY A 153 -10.96 10.42 12.91
N LEU A 154 -11.95 10.09 12.08
CA LEU A 154 -12.01 8.80 11.41
C LEU A 154 -10.87 8.62 10.41
N THR A 155 -10.43 9.67 9.72
CA THR A 155 -9.25 9.60 8.84
C THR A 155 -7.98 9.25 9.62
N ASN A 156 -7.84 9.74 10.86
CA ASN A 156 -6.73 9.34 11.74
C ASN A 156 -6.86 7.87 12.19
N GLU A 157 -8.08 7.38 12.41
CA GLU A 157 -8.29 5.95 12.71
C GLU A 157 -7.97 5.03 11.52
N VAL A 158 -8.16 5.50 10.28
CA VAL A 158 -7.72 4.78 9.08
C VAL A 158 -6.19 4.62 9.08
N VAL A 159 -5.46 5.69 9.39
CA VAL A 159 -4.00 5.64 9.52
C VAL A 159 -3.59 4.62 10.59
N GLN A 160 -4.20 4.68 11.79
CA GLN A 160 -3.89 3.74 12.87
C GLN A 160 -4.20 2.29 12.50
N ALA A 161 -5.32 2.05 11.81
CA ALA A 161 -5.69 0.72 11.32
C ALA A 161 -4.66 0.19 10.33
N LEU A 162 -4.25 0.99 9.34
CA LEU A 162 -3.25 0.62 8.35
C LEU A 162 -1.89 0.32 8.98
N VAL A 163 -1.42 1.17 9.91
CA VAL A 163 -0.17 0.94 10.64
C VAL A 163 -0.23 -0.36 11.44
N ARG A 164 -1.32 -0.59 12.18
CA ARG A 164 -1.47 -1.82 12.98
C ARG A 164 -1.51 -3.07 12.10
N THR A 165 -2.24 -3.04 11.00
CA THR A 165 -2.25 -4.15 10.03
C THR A 165 -0.85 -4.37 9.43
N CYS A 166 -0.14 -3.29 9.10
CA CYS A 166 1.23 -3.35 8.62
C CYS A 166 2.20 -3.97 9.63
N CYS A 167 2.14 -3.60 10.91
CA CYS A 167 2.97 -4.21 11.95
C CYS A 167 2.77 -5.73 12.07
N VAL A 168 1.58 -6.22 11.76
CA VAL A 168 1.25 -7.66 11.84
C VAL A 168 1.69 -8.40 10.58
N HIS A 169 1.41 -7.85 9.40
CA HIS A 169 1.57 -8.57 8.12
C HIS A 169 2.85 -8.21 7.34
N PHE A 170 3.39 -7.03 7.58
CA PHE A 170 4.58 -6.49 6.92
C PHE A 170 5.58 -5.93 7.95
N PRO A 171 6.05 -6.74 8.90
CA PRO A 171 6.82 -6.24 10.03
C PRO A 171 8.24 -5.77 9.67
N TYR A 172 8.71 -5.99 8.44
CA TYR A 172 10.10 -5.82 8.09
C TYR A 172 10.37 -4.61 7.18
N GLU A 173 11.39 -3.83 7.52
CA GLU A 173 11.80 -2.62 6.79
C GLU A 173 12.05 -2.87 5.30
N LYS A 174 12.66 -4.02 4.96
CA LYS A 174 12.95 -4.43 3.58
C LYS A 174 11.71 -4.45 2.67
N GLN A 175 10.53 -4.74 3.20
CA GLN A 175 9.29 -4.78 2.42
C GLN A 175 8.91 -3.39 1.90
N TYR A 176 9.10 -2.37 2.74
CA TYR A 176 8.80 -0.97 2.39
C TYR A 176 9.78 -0.38 1.39
N VAL A 177 11.06 -0.79 1.45
CA VAL A 177 12.07 -0.43 0.46
C VAL A 177 11.71 -1.01 -0.92
N GLU A 178 11.10 -2.20 -0.97
CA GLU A 178 10.75 -2.87 -2.23
C GLU A 178 9.47 -2.29 -2.89
N PHE A 179 8.62 -1.58 -2.14
CA PHE A 179 7.37 -1.02 -2.68
C PHE A 179 7.57 -0.07 -3.85
N LEU A 180 8.66 0.71 -3.87
CA LEU A 180 8.95 1.60 -5.00
C LEU A 180 9.12 0.80 -6.31
N THR A 181 9.89 -0.29 -6.27
CA THR A 181 10.11 -1.15 -7.44
C THR A 181 8.81 -1.80 -7.92
N TYR A 182 7.93 -2.20 -7.00
CA TYR A 182 6.62 -2.74 -7.35
C TYR A 182 5.70 -1.69 -7.96
N ALA A 183 5.70 -0.46 -7.42
CA ALA A 183 4.91 0.64 -7.94
C ALA A 183 5.35 1.03 -9.36
N GLU A 184 6.65 1.12 -9.61
CA GLU A 184 7.19 1.39 -10.95
C GLU A 184 6.80 0.32 -11.96
N SER A 185 6.89 -0.95 -11.56
CA SER A 185 6.47 -2.08 -12.40
C SER A 185 4.97 -2.03 -12.72
N TYR A 186 4.14 -1.75 -11.71
CA TYR A 186 2.69 -1.62 -11.86
C TYR A 186 2.33 -0.46 -12.79
N ASN A 187 2.89 0.73 -12.53
CA ASN A 187 2.62 1.94 -13.30
C ASN A 187 3.07 1.77 -14.75
N SER A 188 4.24 1.18 -14.99
CA SER A 188 4.74 0.93 -16.35
C SER A 188 3.83 -0.03 -17.13
N ALA A 189 3.37 -1.11 -16.48
CA ALA A 189 2.44 -2.05 -17.10
C ALA A 189 1.11 -1.38 -17.48
N HIS A 190 0.56 -0.54 -16.61
CA HIS A 190 -0.73 0.11 -16.86
C HIS A 190 -0.65 1.28 -17.86
N HIS A 191 0.44 2.06 -17.87
CA HIS A 191 0.67 3.06 -18.92
C HIS A 191 0.71 2.42 -20.31
N GLY A 192 1.37 1.26 -20.44
CA GLY A 192 1.43 0.52 -21.71
C GLY A 192 0.09 -0.07 -22.16
N MET A 193 -0.82 -0.39 -21.22
CA MET A 193 -2.17 -0.89 -21.55
C MET A 193 -3.10 0.22 -22.01
N HIS A 194 -3.01 1.42 -21.42
CA HIS A 194 -3.87 2.54 -21.78
C HIS A 194 -3.43 3.20 -23.10
N SER A 195 -2.12 3.30 -23.37
CA SER A 195 -1.64 3.86 -24.65
C SER A 195 -1.98 3.00 -25.87
N GLN A 196 -2.09 1.67 -25.71
CA GLN A 196 -2.49 0.77 -26.80
C GLN A 196 -3.99 0.81 -27.12
N HIS A 197 -4.80 1.38 -26.22
CA HIS A 197 -6.24 1.54 -26.44
C HIS A 197 -6.57 2.82 -27.22
N ASP A 198 -5.71 3.85 -27.14
CA ASP A 198 -5.88 5.13 -27.83
C ASP A 198 -5.38 5.10 -29.29
N GLU A 199 -4.50 4.17 -29.67
CA GLU A 199 -4.05 4.00 -31.07
C GLU A 199 -4.99 3.13 -31.93
N ARG A 200 -6.12 2.67 -31.37
CA ARG A 200 -7.10 1.83 -32.09
C ARG A 200 -8.41 2.56 -32.42
N PHE A 201 -8.45 3.87 -32.21
CA PHE A 201 -9.52 4.78 -32.63
C PHE A 201 -8.95 5.94 -33.45
#